data_AF-A0A495R8E4-F1
#
_entry.id   AF-A0A495R8E4-F1
#
_cell.length_a   1.000
_cell.length_b   1.000
_cell.length_c   1.000
_cell.angle_alpha   90.00
_cell.angle_beta   90.00
_cell.angle_gamma   90.00
#
_symmetry.space_group_name_H-M   'P 1'
#
loop_
_entity.id
_entity.type
_entity.pdbx_description
1 polymer ?
#
loop_
_entity_poly.entity_id
_entity_poly.type
_entity_poly.pdbx_seq_one_letter_code
_entity_poly.pdbx_strand_id
1 'polypeptide(L)' 'MTDPSEAIVVRRTPAGGTPRRDRYEPRSDGRYDHVEEEWTGCAWRPVGRQIVDSVVVVQEVDA' A
#
# COMPACT_ATOMS: atom_id res chain seq x y z
N MET A 1 15.93 6.38 -3.79
CA MET A 1 15.81 4.95 -3.46
C MET A 1 15.11 4.88 -2.13
N THR A 2 13.92 4.30 -2.07
CA THR A 2 13.18 4.15 -0.82
C THR A 2 13.95 3.18 0.08
N ASP A 3 14.29 3.59 1.29
CA ASP A 3 14.86 2.71 2.30
C ASP A 3 13.95 1.49 2.49
N PRO A 4 14.43 0.25 2.32
CA PRO A 4 13.60 -0.94 2.45
C PRO A 4 13.11 -1.15 3.90
N SER A 5 13.61 -0.38 4.85
CA SER A 5 13.21 -0.36 6.26
C SER A 5 11.95 0.46 6.54
N GLU A 6 11.49 1.30 5.60
CA GLU A 6 10.27 2.09 5.78
C GLU A 6 9.09 1.47 5.03
N ALA A 7 7.93 1.44 5.70
CA ALA A 7 6.72 0.93 5.07
C ALA A 7 6.29 1.82 3.91
N ILE A 8 6.02 1.22 2.76
CA ILE A 8 5.50 1.94 1.60
C ILE A 8 3.99 2.06 1.77
N VAL A 9 3.45 3.28 1.68
CA VAL A 9 2.00 3.53 1.77
C VAL A 9 1.54 4.24 0.51
N VAL A 10 0.72 3.57 -0.28
CA VAL A 10 0.09 4.13 -1.48
C VAL A 10 -1.35 4.47 -1.15
N ARG A 11 -1.75 5.74 -1.30
CA ARG A 11 -3.14 6.18 -1.08
C ARG A 11 -3.80 6.51 -2.40
N ARG A 12 -5.05 6.08 -2.56
CA ARG A 12 -5.86 6.31 -3.76
C ARG A 12 -7.29 6.70 -3.37
N THR A 13 -7.87 7.63 -4.10
CA THR A 13 -9.29 7.98 -3.97
C THR A 13 -9.98 7.66 -5.29
N PRO A 14 -10.65 6.50 -5.41
CA PRO A 14 -11.39 6.14 -6.61
C PRO A 14 -12.49 7.18 -6.90
N ALA A 15 -12.75 7.46 -8.17
CA ALA A 15 -13.83 8.37 -8.55
C ALA A 15 -15.18 7.81 -8.06
N GLY A 16 -15.89 8.58 -7.24
CA GLY A 16 -17.16 8.17 -6.64
C GLY A 16 -17.07 7.02 -5.63
N GLY A 17 -15.84 6.60 -5.27
CA GLY A 17 -15.60 5.49 -4.37
C GLY A 17 -15.02 5.91 -3.02
N THR A 18 -14.95 4.95 -2.12
CA THR A 18 -14.34 5.13 -0.80
C THR A 18 -12.82 5.25 -0.91
N PRO A 19 -12.16 6.17 -0.18
CA PRO A 19 -10.70 6.22 -0.13
C PRO A 19 -10.09 4.87 0.24
N ARG A 20 -9.01 4.49 -0.45
CA ARG A 20 -8.28 3.26 -0.23
C ARG A 20 -6.80 3.54 -0.01
N ARG A 21 -6.14 2.64 0.69
CA ARG A 21 -4.68 2.61 0.77
C ARG A 21 -4.14 1.20 0.73
N ASP A 22 -2.96 1.05 0.16
CA ASP A 22 -2.13 -0.14 0.25
C ASP A 22 -0.96 0.17 1.18
N ARG A 23 -0.73 -0.71 2.15
CA ARG A 23 0.44 -0.68 3.02
C ARG A 23 1.31 -1.87 2.73
N TYR A 24 2.60 -1.63 2.49
CA TYR A 24 3.61 -2.66 2.32
C TYR A 24 4.63 -2.55 3.45
N GLU A 25 4.55 -3.46 4.41
CA GLU A 25 5.43 -3.48 5.57
C GLU A 25 6.59 -4.46 5.32
N PRO A 26 7.85 -4.00 5.40
CA PRO A 26 8.99 -4.89 5.21
C PRO A 26 9.05 -5.95 6.31
N ARG A 27 9.36 -7.18 5.91
CA ARG A 27 9.52 -8.33 6.80
C ARG A 27 10.99 -8.69 6.94
N SER A 28 11.33 -9.35 8.04
CA SER A 28 12.71 -9.83 8.28
C SER A 28 13.18 -10.89 7.29
N ASP A 29 12.27 -11.53 6.56
CA ASP A 29 12.56 -12.54 5.52
C ASP A 29 12.77 -11.93 4.12
N GLY A 30 12.83 -10.61 4.00
CA GLY A 30 13.03 -9.89 2.75
C GLY A 30 11.77 -9.73 1.90
N ARG A 31 10.62 -10.25 2.35
CA ARG A 31 9.31 -10.06 1.71
C ARG A 31 8.57 -8.89 2.35
N TYR A 32 7.32 -8.66 1.94
CA TYR A 32 6.46 -7.63 2.49
C TYR A 32 5.09 -8.17 2.91
N ASP A 33 4.56 -7.67 4.02
CA ASP A 33 3.13 -7.76 4.32
C ASP A 33 2.40 -6.67 3.53
N HIS A 34 1.58 -7.05 2.55
CA HIS A 34 0.69 -6.15 1.84
C HIS A 34 -0.70 -6.19 2.48
N VAL A 35 -1.20 -5.03 2.89
CA VAL A 35 -2.53 -4.85 3.44
C VAL A 35 -3.28 -3.82 2.60
N GLU A 36 -4.40 -4.22 2.01
CA GLU A 36 -5.36 -3.29 1.41
C GLU A 36 -6.33 -2.82 2.50
N GLU A 37 -6.51 -1.52 2.61
CA GLU A 37 -7.41 -0.91 3.58
C GLU A 37 -8.38 0.07 2.91
N GLU A 38 -9.62 0.09 3.38
CA GLU A 38 -10.66 1.01 2.96
C GLU A 38 -11.03 1.95 4.11
N TRP A 39 -11.28 3.22 3.80
CA TRP A 39 -11.67 4.23 4.79
C TRP A 39 -13.14 4.10 5.17
N THR A 40 -13.44 3.84 6.44
CA THR A 40 -14.84 3.67 6.91
C THR A 40 -15.54 4.97 7.28
N GLY A 41 -14.89 6.13 7.06
CA GLY A 41 -15.35 7.43 7.56
C GLY A 41 -14.60 7.87 8.83
N CYS A 42 -14.11 6.93 9.64
CA CYS A 42 -13.39 7.23 10.89
C CYS A 42 -12.07 6.45 11.06
N ALA A 43 -11.92 5.31 10.39
CA ALA A 43 -10.74 4.47 10.50
C ALA A 43 -10.45 3.76 9.18
N TRP A 44 -9.20 3.33 9.03
CA TRP A 44 -8.81 2.41 7.97
C TRP A 44 -9.16 1.00 8.40
N ARG A 45 -9.93 0.28 7.58
CA ARG A 45 -10.31 -1.10 7.81
C ARG A 45 -9.59 -2.00 6.80
N PRO A 46 -8.87 -3.05 7.24
CA PRO A 46 -8.28 -4.01 6.33
C PRO A 46 -9.38 -4.77 5.59
N VAL A 47 -9.25 -4.83 4.27
CA VAL A 47 -10.15 -5.54 3.34
C VAL A 47 -9.42 -6.64 2.56
N GLY A 48 -8.09 -6.61 2.53
CA GLY A 48 -7.25 -7.65 1.94
C GLY A 48 -5.89 -7.73 2.63
N ARG A 49 -5.31 -8.92 2.65
CA ARG A 49 -3.94 -9.15 3.14
C ARG A 49 -3.26 -10.24 2.35
N GLN A 50 -2.00 -10.02 1.97
CA GLN A 50 -1.15 -11.01 1.32
C GLN A 50 0.32 -10.77 1.64
N ILE A 51 1.14 -11.80 1.47
CA ILE A 51 2.60 -11.68 1.50
C ILE A 51 3.07 -11.52 0.05
N VAL A 52 3.94 -10.54 -0.22
CA VAL A 52 4.51 -10.31 -1.55
C VAL A 52 6.03 -10.37 -1.51
N ASP A 53 6.64 -10.94 -2.54
CA ASP A 53 8.10 -11.09 -2.60
C ASP A 53 8.83 -9.78 -2.90
N SER A 54 8.23 -8.86 -3.65
CA SER A 54 8.84 -7.58 -4.00
C SER A 54 7.79 -6.53 -4.35
N VAL A 55 8.14 -5.25 -4.13
CA VAL A 55 7.28 -4.09 -4.44
C VAL A 55 8.10 -3.09 -5.23
N VAL A 56 7.58 -2.69 -6.39
CA VAL A 56 8.19 -1.66 -7.24
C VAL A 56 7.13 -0.60 -7.51
N VAL A 57 7.42 0.65 -7.13
CA VAL A 57 6.55 1.80 -7.43
C VAL A 57 7.17 2.55 -8.61
N VAL A 58 6.46 2.54 -9.73
CA VAL A 58 6.82 3.32 -10.92
C VAL A 58 5.92 4.54 -11.02
N GLN A 59 6.51 5.70 -11.29
CA GLN A 59 5.76 6.93 -11.58
C GLN A 59 5.99 7.24 -13.05
N GLU A 60 4.94 7.07 -13.85
CA GLU A 60 4.92 7.55 -15.23
C GLU A 60 4.53 9.03 -15.14
N VAL A 61 5.46 9.93 -15.43
CA VAL A 61 5.17 11.35 -15.55
C VAL A 61 4.76 11.61 -17.00
N ASP A 62 3.51 12.00 -17.24
CA ASP A 62 3.10 12.54 -18.54
C ASP A 62 3.89 13.82 -18.82
N ALA A 63 4.52 13.88 -20.00
CA ALA A 63 5.28 15.02 -20.52
C ALA A 63 4.38 16.12 -21.08
#